data_AF-A0A438CY89-F1
#
_entry.id   AF-A0A438CY89-F1
#
_cell.length_a   1.000
_cell.length_b   1.000
_cell.length_c   1.000
_cell.angle_alpha   90.00
_cell.angle_beta   90.00
_cell.angle_gamma   90.00
#
_symmetry.space_group_name_H-M   'P 1'
#
loop_
_entity.id
_entity.type
_entity.pdbx_description
1 polymer ?
#
loop_
_entity_poly.entity_id
_entity_poly.type
_entity_poly.pdbx_seq_one_letter_code
_entity_poly.pdbx_strand_id
1 'polypeptide(L)' 'MLMGRLFTVSLIGVLLLHSSIVSLALSSSNFTDLSALLAFKSEIKIDPNNILGSNWTETENFCNWVGVSVAVADNE' A
#
# COMPACT_ATOMS: atom_id res chain seq x y z
N MET A 1 -22.41 3.73 -35.66
CA MET A 1 -22.30 2.56 -34.74
C MET A 1 -20.85 2.12 -34.53
N LEU A 2 -20.00 2.00 -35.57
CA LEU A 2 -18.58 1.64 -35.46
C LEU A 2 -17.72 2.65 -34.66
N MET A 3 -17.92 3.95 -34.89
CA MET A 3 -17.15 5.01 -34.22
C MET A 3 -17.38 5.05 -32.70
N GLY A 4 -18.60 4.78 -32.25
CA GLY A 4 -18.92 4.69 -30.82
C GLY A 4 -18.24 3.49 -30.13
N ARG A 5 -18.10 2.36 -30.84
CA ARG A 5 -17.40 1.16 -30.34
C ARG A 5 -15.90 1.41 -30.16
N LEU A 6 -15.29 2.16 -31.08
CA LEU A 6 -13.89 2.56 -30.97
C LEU A 6 -13.66 3.52 -29.80
N PHE A 7 -14.55 4.48 -29.61
CA PHE A 7 -14.50 5.42 -28.48
C PHE A 7 -14.63 4.70 -27.13
N THR A 8 -15.57 3.75 -27.01
CA THR A 8 -15.71 2.96 -25.78
C THR A 8 -14.49 2.09 -25.48
N VAL A 9 -13.88 1.47 -26.49
CA VAL A 9 -12.65 0.67 -26.31
C VAL A 9 -11.49 1.56 -25.86
N SER A 10 -11.36 2.74 -26.45
CA SER A 10 -10.35 3.72 -26.04
C SER A 10 -10.55 4.17 -24.59
N LEU A 11 -11.78 4.48 -24.18
CA LEU A 11 -12.09 4.88 -22.80
C LEU A 11 -11.76 3.78 -21.79
N ILE A 12 -12.16 2.53 -22.08
CA ILE A 12 -11.83 1.38 -21.22
C ILE A 12 -10.31 1.21 -21.11
N GLY A 13 -9.58 1.34 -22.22
CA GLY A 13 -8.12 1.27 -22.22
C GLY A 13 -7.46 2.32 -21.32
N VAL A 14 -7.93 3.57 -21.36
CA VAL A 14 -7.44 4.65 -20.49
C VAL A 14 -7.74 4.36 -19.02
N LEU A 15 -8.94 3.89 -18.68
CA LEU A 15 -9.33 3.56 -17.31
C LEU A 15 -8.46 2.43 -16.72
N LEU A 16 -8.20 1.38 -17.50
CA LEU A 16 -7.35 0.26 -17.09
C LEU A 16 -5.90 0.70 -16.88
N LEU A 17 -5.37 1.53 -17.79
CA LEU A 17 -4.02 2.08 -17.65
C LEU A 17 -3.91 2.92 -16.38
N HIS A 18 -4.87 3.81 -16.13
CA HIS A 18 -4.88 4.66 -14.94
C HIS A 18 -4.96 3.83 -13.64
N SER A 19 -5.87 2.85 -13.58
CA SER A 19 -6.00 1.94 -12.44
C SER A 19 -4.70 1.19 -12.15
N SER A 20 -3.99 0.78 -13.20
CA SER A 20 -2.72 0.04 -13.06
C SER A 20 -1.61 0.93 -12.50
N ILE A 21 -1.51 2.17 -12.97
CA ILE A 21 -0.52 3.15 -12.50
C ILE A 21 -0.76 3.48 -11.02
N VAL A 22 -2.02 3.73 -10.63
CA VAL A 22 -2.38 4.00 -9.22
C VAL A 22 -2.04 2.80 -8.33
N SER A 23 -2.37 1.59 -8.78
CA SER A 23 -2.06 0.36 -8.03
C SER A 23 -0.55 0.17 -7.84
N LEU A 24 0.24 0.46 -8.87
CA LEU A 24 1.70 0.38 -8.79
C LEU A 24 2.27 1.43 -7.83
N ALA A 25 1.78 2.66 -7.87
CA ALA A 25 2.20 3.72 -6.96
C ALA A 25 1.93 3.33 -5.50
N LEU A 26 0.71 2.90 -5.18
CA LEU A 26 0.34 2.44 -3.83
C LEU A 26 1.20 1.25 -3.37
N SER A 27 1.43 0.27 -4.25
CA SER A 27 2.29 -0.87 -3.93
C SER A 27 3.72 -0.45 -3.62
N SER A 28 4.26 0.55 -4.33
CA SER A 28 5.61 1.05 -4.10
C SER A 28 5.73 1.81 -2.78
N SER A 29 4.74 2.66 -2.45
CA SER A 29 4.67 3.36 -1.17
C SER A 29 4.59 2.37 -0.01
N ASN A 30 3.69 1.38 -0.09
CA ASN A 30 3.55 0.35 0.94
C ASN A 30 4.87 -0.42 1.18
N PHE A 31 5.65 -0.68 0.12
CA PHE A 31 6.95 -1.34 0.26
C PHE A 31 7.98 -0.46 0.98
N THR A 32 8.03 0.83 0.64
CA THR A 32 8.92 1.80 1.31
C THR A 32 8.52 1.98 2.78
N ASP A 33 7.23 2.09 3.07
CA ASP A 33 6.70 2.23 4.42
C ASP A 33 7.00 0.98 5.26
N LEU A 34 6.75 -0.22 4.72
CA LEU A 34 7.11 -1.48 5.37
C LEU A 34 8.61 -1.54 5.69
N SER A 35 9.46 -1.20 4.72
CA SER A 35 10.93 -1.20 4.92
C SER A 35 11.35 -0.22 6.02
N ALA A 36 10.76 0.98 6.06
CA ALA A 36 11.04 1.98 7.07
C ALA A 36 10.59 1.53 8.48
N LEU A 37 9.40 0.91 8.59
CA LEU A 37 8.89 0.39 9.86
C LEU A 37 9.75 -0.78 10.38
N LEU A 38 10.21 -1.67 9.50
CA LEU A 38 11.12 -2.75 9.90
C LEU A 38 12.48 -2.22 10.35
N ALA A 39 13.02 -1.21 9.66
CA ALA A 39 14.24 -0.53 10.10
C ALA A 39 14.05 0.12 11.47
N PHE A 40 12.92 0.82 11.68
CA PHE A 40 12.55 1.39 12.98
C PHE A 40 12.45 0.32 14.08
N LYS A 41 11.79 -0.81 13.80
CA LYS A 41 11.72 -1.96 14.72
C LYS A 41 13.11 -2.46 15.11
N SER A 42 14.05 -2.53 14.16
CA SER A 42 15.40 -3.04 14.41
C SER A 42 16.24 -2.16 15.33
N GLU A 43 15.95 -0.86 15.38
CA GLU A 43 16.63 0.10 16.25
C GLU A 43 16.08 0.08 17.69
N ILE A 44 14.89 -0.50 17.91
CA ILE A 44 14.33 -0.66 19.25
C ILE A 44 14.96 -1.88 19.92
N LYS A 45 15.98 -1.62 20.75
CA LYS A 45 16.77 -2.66 21.44
C LYS A 45 16.08 -3.23 22.69
N ILE A 46 15.12 -2.51 23.25
CA ILE A 46 14.45 -2.86 24.51
C ILE A 46 12.94 -2.87 24.25
N ASP A 47 12.37 -4.06 24.10
CA ASP A 47 10.93 -4.33 24.02
C ASP A 47 10.57 -5.32 25.14
N PRO A 48 10.38 -4.85 26.39
CA PRO A 48 10.26 -5.72 27.57
C PRO A 48 9.05 -6.65 27.51
N ASN A 49 8.01 -6.23 26.80
CA ASN A 49 6.76 -6.95 26.65
C ASN A 49 6.67 -7.69 25.31
N ASN A 50 7.72 -7.61 24.46
CA ASN A 50 7.78 -8.21 23.13
C ASN A 50 6.57 -7.86 22.24
N ILE A 51 6.01 -6.65 22.40
CA ILE A 51 4.81 -6.23 21.66
C ILE A 51 5.15 -6.07 20.18
N LEU A 52 6.27 -5.39 19.88
CA LEU A 52 6.72 -5.19 18.50
C LEU A 52 7.28 -6.48 17.92
N GLY A 53 8.00 -7.27 18.72
CA GLY A 53 8.55 -8.54 18.26
C GLY A 53 7.48 -9.55 17.84
N SER A 54 6.39 -9.68 18.61
CA SER A 54 5.30 -10.62 18.35
C SER A 54 4.27 -10.13 17.32
N ASN A 55 4.07 -8.82 17.19
CA ASN A 55 3.02 -8.26 16.36
C ASN A 55 3.52 -7.71 15.00
N TRP A 56 4.70 -7.07 14.97
CA TRP A 56 5.23 -6.50 13.73
C TRP A 56 5.94 -7.58 12.90
N THR A 57 5.17 -8.47 12.28
CA THR A 57 5.69 -9.59 11.48
C THR A 57 5.51 -9.34 9.98
N GLU A 58 6.47 -9.79 9.17
CA GLU A 58 6.42 -9.67 7.70
C GLU A 58 5.30 -10.50 7.04
N THR A 59 4.65 -11.38 7.81
CA THR A 59 3.56 -12.25 7.32
C THR A 59 2.20 -11.59 7.33
N GLU A 60 2.01 -10.55 8.15
CA GLU A 60 0.75 -9.79 8.23
C GLU A 60 0.90 -8.40 7.62
N ASN A 61 -0.21 -7.84 7.13
CA ASN A 61 -0.22 -6.47 6.64
C ASN A 61 0.09 -5.49 7.79
N PHE A 62 1.09 -4.62 7.60
CA PHE A 62 1.52 -3.67 8.62
C PHE A 62 0.43 -2.69 9.07
N CYS A 63 -0.63 -2.51 8.27
CA CYS A 63 -1.83 -1.77 8.67
C CYS A 63 -2.52 -2.34 9.93
N ASN A 64 -2.30 -3.62 10.23
CA ASN A 64 -2.86 -4.30 11.40
C ASN A 64 -1.92 -4.28 12.60
N TRP A 65 -0.71 -3.72 12.44
CA TRP A 65 0.26 -3.70 13.52
C TRP A 65 -0.18 -2.72 14.62
N VAL A 66 0.03 -3.11 15.88
CA VAL A 66 -0.26 -2.31 17.05
C VAL A 66 0.51 -0.99 16.96
N GLY A 67 -0.22 0.12 17.10
CA GLY A 67 0.33 1.48 17.06
C GLY A 67 0.58 2.02 15.66
N VAL A 68 0.30 1.25 14.60
CA VAL A 68 0.37 1.72 13.22
C VAL A 68 -1.04 2.10 12.76
N SER A 69 -1.15 3.24 12.09
CA SER A 69 -2.39 3.66 11.43
C SER A 69 -2.03 4.18 10.05
N VAL A 70 -2.66 3.61 9.04
CA VAL A 70 -2.51 4.04 7.65
C VAL A 70 -3.61 5.04 7.31
N ALA A 71 -3.20 6.18 6.76
CA ALA A 71 -4.15 7.11 6.17
C ALA A 71 -4.61 6.57 4.81
N VAL A 72 -5.92 6.58 4.57
CA VAL A 72 -6.45 6.45 3.22
C VAL A 72 -6.35 7.85 2.60
N ALA A 73 -5.72 7.94 1.43
CA ALA A 73 -5.75 9.16 0.65
C ALA A 73 -7.16 9.32 0.06
N ASP A 74 -8.05 9.92 0.83
CA ASP A 74 -9.34 10.36 0.33
C ASP A 74 -9.05 11.59 -0.56
N ASN A 75 -8.97 11.35 -1.87
CA ASN A 75 -8.88 12.43 -2.85
C ASN A 75 -10.26 13.09 -2.93
N GLU A 76 -10.47 14.17 -2.18
CA GLU A 76 -11.48 15.19 -2.55
C GLU A 76 -11.04 15.93 -3.81
#